data_AF-A0A515A4W9-F1
#
_entry.id   AF-A0A515A4W9-F1
#
_cell.length_a   1.000
_cell.length_b   1.000
_cell.length_c   1.000
_cell.angle_alpha   90.00
_cell.angle_beta   90.00
_cell.angle_gamma   90.00
#
_symmetry.space_group_name_H-M   'P 1'
#
loop_
_entity.id
_entity.type
_entity.pdbx_description
1 polymer ?
#
loop_
_entity_poly.entity_id
_entity_poly.type
_entity_poly.pdbx_seq_one_letter_code
_entity_poly.pdbx_strand_id
1 'polypeptide(L)'
;MKQQYTFTRQPRHVYARLLGSLLSGLLLLLTGLNAQAQKNWVGTTTNWNTASNWSPAGIPTASDNVVIAASATKQPVLTVSALAGSVEVQSGASLSITSGGKLTLNGSRDFGSGQTTAFYTSGTVTNAGQLVIGNTSAVGRYGLINKGSFSNETGGASLSTDQPAMVCKTVLLQESYSPTQGKSSSGLTQRWES
;
A
#
# COMPACT_ATOMS: atom_id res chain seq x y z
N MET A 1 -71.68 38.93 8.86
CA MET A 1 -71.01 37.62 9.10
C MET A 1 -69.50 37.82 9.01
N LYS A 2 -68.77 37.72 10.12
CA LYS A 2 -67.29 37.77 10.12
C LYS A 2 -66.77 36.34 10.25
N GLN A 3 -66.12 35.83 9.21
CA GLN A 3 -65.46 34.52 9.21
C GLN A 3 -64.22 34.61 10.12
N GLN A 4 -64.17 33.81 11.18
CA GLN A 4 -62.97 33.68 12.01
C GLN A 4 -62.08 32.59 11.40
N TYR A 5 -60.88 32.97 10.97
CA TYR A 5 -59.86 32.04 10.50
C TYR A 5 -58.97 31.61 11.67
N THR A 6 -59.07 30.35 12.07
CA THR A 6 -58.21 29.75 13.09
C THR A 6 -56.88 29.34 12.46
N PHE A 7 -55.80 30.03 12.81
CA PHE A 7 -54.45 29.67 12.36
C PHE A 7 -53.82 28.65 13.34
N THR A 8 -53.84 27.37 12.97
CA THR A 8 -53.19 26.31 13.74
C THR A 8 -51.66 26.42 13.59
N ARG A 9 -50.96 26.77 14.68
CA ARG A 9 -49.49 26.83 14.68
C ARG A 9 -48.90 25.41 14.57
N GLN A 10 -48.17 25.15 13.48
CA GLN A 10 -47.40 23.92 13.29
C GLN A 10 -46.22 23.85 14.29
N PRO A 11 -45.97 22.71 14.95
CA PRO A 11 -44.91 22.59 15.96
C PRO A 11 -43.52 22.63 15.31
N ARG A 12 -42.75 23.67 15.66
CA ARG A 12 -41.39 23.96 15.17
C ARG A 12 -40.32 22.91 15.48
N HIS A 13 -40.65 21.86 16.24
CA HIS A 13 -39.68 20.89 16.76
C HIS A 13 -39.45 19.66 15.88
N VAL A 14 -40.32 19.37 14.90
CA VAL A 14 -40.21 18.17 14.05
C VAL A 14 -39.15 18.36 12.94
N TYR A 15 -39.02 19.56 12.39
CA TYR A 15 -38.06 19.86 11.31
C TYR A 15 -36.60 19.88 11.78
N ALA A 16 -36.34 20.35 13.01
CA ALA A 16 -34.98 20.42 13.56
C ALA A 16 -34.38 19.03 13.83
N ARG A 17 -35.22 18.04 14.14
CA ARG A 17 -34.78 16.65 14.40
C ARG A 17 -34.57 15.83 13.12
N LEU A 18 -35.28 16.16 12.03
CA LEU A 18 -35.13 15.47 10.74
C LEU A 18 -33.98 16.04 9.89
N LEU A 19 -33.70 17.34 9.97
CA LEU A 19 -32.55 17.95 9.26
C LEU A 19 -31.19 17.49 9.81
N GLY A 20 -31.05 17.28 11.12
CA GLY A 20 -29.81 16.80 11.73
C GLY A 20 -29.44 15.37 11.32
N SER A 21 -30.45 14.52 11.08
CA SER A 21 -30.26 13.12 10.69
C SER A 21 -29.93 12.96 9.19
N LEU A 22 -30.50 13.81 8.32
CA LEU A 22 -30.19 13.82 6.89
C LEU A 22 -28.80 14.41 6.60
N LEU A 23 -28.36 15.45 7.32
CA LEU A 23 -27.02 16.01 7.18
C LEU A 23 -25.93 15.05 7.70
N SER A 24 -26.20 14.32 8.79
CA SER A 24 -25.28 13.32 9.34
C SER A 24 -25.18 12.06 8.47
N GLY A 25 -26.29 11.63 7.85
CA GLY A 25 -26.29 10.54 6.87
C GLY A 25 -25.54 10.90 5.58
N LEU A 26 -25.69 12.13 5.10
CA LEU A 26 -24.96 12.64 3.93
C LEU A 26 -23.47 12.89 4.23
N LEU A 27 -23.11 13.29 5.46
CA LEU A 27 -21.73 13.49 5.90
C LEU A 27 -20.97 12.16 6.14
N LEU A 28 -21.67 11.08 6.52
CA LEU A 28 -21.12 9.71 6.58
C LEU A 28 -20.99 9.03 5.20
N LEU A 29 -21.67 9.55 4.17
CA LEU A 29 -21.50 9.14 2.76
C LEU A 29 -20.32 9.86 2.05
N LEU A 30 -19.72 10.86 2.70
CA LEU A 30 -18.60 11.66 2.19
C LEU A 30 -17.22 11.21 2.70
N THR A 31 -17.14 10.18 3.55
CA THR A 31 -15.86 9.50 3.80
C THR A 31 -15.57 8.62 2.59
N GLY A 32 -14.99 9.21 1.55
CA GLY A 32 -14.68 8.54 0.30
C GLY A 32 -14.02 7.19 0.56
N LEU A 33 -14.75 6.11 0.27
CA LEU A 33 -14.17 4.81 -0.01
C LEU A 33 -13.29 5.02 -1.23
N ASN A 34 -12.01 5.33 -1.01
CA ASN A 34 -11.02 5.29 -2.07
C ASN A 34 -10.87 3.82 -2.46
N ALA A 35 -11.69 3.38 -3.41
CA ALA A 35 -11.55 2.07 -4.03
C ALA A 35 -10.17 2.05 -4.69
N GLN A 36 -9.23 1.30 -4.12
CA GLN A 36 -7.91 1.16 -4.71
C GLN A 36 -8.03 0.38 -6.02
N ALA A 37 -7.62 0.98 -7.13
CA ALA A 37 -7.68 0.33 -8.44
C ALA A 37 -6.50 -0.64 -8.60
N GLN A 38 -6.72 -1.82 -9.17
CA GLN A 38 -5.64 -2.77 -9.41
C GLN A 38 -4.86 -2.42 -10.68
N LYS A 39 -3.53 -2.43 -10.60
CA LYS A 39 -2.59 -2.24 -11.71
C LYS A 39 -1.73 -3.49 -11.88
N ASN A 40 -1.96 -4.23 -12.96
CA ASN A 40 -1.23 -5.43 -13.29
C ASN A 40 -0.04 -5.09 -14.19
N TRP A 41 1.15 -5.58 -13.84
CA TRP A 41 2.32 -5.46 -14.68
C TRP A 41 2.21 -6.39 -15.90
N VAL A 42 2.27 -5.81 -17.10
CA VAL A 42 2.24 -6.50 -18.40
C VAL A 42 3.66 -6.79 -18.89
N GLY A 43 4.61 -5.88 -18.66
CA GLY A 43 6.02 -6.09 -18.99
C GLY A 43 6.35 -6.08 -20.50
N THR A 44 5.84 -5.12 -21.26
CA THR A 44 6.28 -4.89 -22.66
C THR A 44 7.74 -4.43 -22.72
N THR A 45 8.18 -3.70 -21.69
CA THR A 45 9.57 -3.35 -21.39
C THR A 45 9.84 -3.60 -19.90
N THR A 46 11.05 -3.30 -19.41
CA THR A 46 11.37 -3.37 -17.97
C THR A 46 11.08 -2.07 -17.22
N ASN A 47 10.79 -0.95 -17.90
CA ASN A 47 10.72 0.36 -17.26
C ASN A 47 9.40 0.56 -16.49
N TRP A 48 9.47 0.68 -15.16
CA TRP A 48 8.30 0.93 -14.30
C TRP A 48 7.46 2.13 -14.79
N ASN A 49 8.11 3.19 -15.29
CA ASN A 49 7.47 4.46 -15.63
C ASN A 49 6.92 4.51 -17.08
N THR A 50 6.74 3.36 -17.73
CA THR A 50 6.11 3.25 -19.04
C THR A 50 4.65 2.83 -18.89
N ALA A 51 3.71 3.71 -19.28
CA ALA A 51 2.27 3.48 -19.09
C ALA A 51 1.73 2.19 -19.74
N SER A 52 2.30 1.76 -20.87
CA SER A 52 1.91 0.52 -21.56
C SER A 52 2.39 -0.76 -20.87
N ASN A 53 3.24 -0.67 -19.84
CA ASN A 53 3.61 -1.81 -19.00
C ASN A 53 2.56 -2.14 -17.94
N TRP A 54 1.48 -1.36 -17.83
CA TRP A 54 0.44 -1.53 -16.82
C TRP A 54 -0.91 -1.80 -17.46
N SER A 55 -1.72 -2.62 -16.78
CA SER A 55 -3.12 -2.87 -17.14
C SER A 55 -4.02 -2.64 -15.91
N PRO A 56 -5.03 -1.75 -15.98
CA PRO A 56 -5.32 -0.83 -17.09
C PRO A 56 -4.15 0.12 -17.37
N ALA A 57 -4.02 0.60 -18.61
CA ALA A 57 -2.92 1.46 -19.04
C ALA A 57 -2.76 2.71 -18.15
N GLY A 58 -1.51 3.08 -17.85
CA GLY A 58 -1.17 4.22 -17.00
C GLY A 58 -0.34 3.83 -15.78
N ILE A 59 0.62 4.70 -15.43
CA ILE A 59 1.56 4.50 -14.33
C ILE A 59 0.80 4.46 -12.98
N PRO A 60 1.11 3.51 -12.08
CA PRO A 60 0.53 3.46 -10.74
C PRO A 60 0.76 4.74 -9.95
N THR A 61 -0.24 5.08 -9.14
CA THR A 61 -0.28 6.18 -8.19
C THR A 61 -0.49 5.65 -6.78
N ALA A 62 -0.47 6.52 -5.76
CA ALA A 62 -0.66 6.12 -4.37
C ALA A 62 -2.02 5.44 -4.08
N SER A 63 -3.01 5.55 -4.98
CA SER A 63 -4.29 4.85 -4.86
C SER A 63 -4.32 3.49 -5.57
N ASP A 64 -3.26 3.09 -6.27
CA ASP A 64 -3.24 1.87 -7.07
C ASP A 64 -2.60 0.67 -6.37
N ASN A 65 -3.28 -0.45 -6.43
CA ASN A 65 -2.84 -1.76 -5.95
C ASN A 65 -2.06 -2.47 -7.06
N VAL A 66 -0.74 -2.51 -6.95
CA VAL A 66 0.14 -3.12 -7.94
C VAL A 66 0.20 -4.65 -7.77
N VAL A 67 0.20 -5.36 -8.89
CA VAL A 67 0.48 -6.81 -8.98
C VAL A 67 1.54 -7.04 -10.05
N ILE A 68 2.65 -7.66 -9.66
CA ILE A 68 3.72 -8.09 -10.56
C ILE A 68 3.66 -9.61 -10.67
N ALA A 69 3.19 -10.09 -11.82
CA ALA A 69 2.99 -11.50 -12.09
C ALA A 69 4.19 -12.12 -12.81
N ALA A 70 4.42 -13.41 -12.58
CA ALA A 70 5.50 -14.17 -13.23
C ALA A 70 5.25 -14.39 -14.73
N SER A 71 4.02 -14.23 -15.20
CA SER A 71 3.67 -14.36 -16.63
C SER A 71 4.24 -13.24 -17.50
N ALA A 72 4.67 -12.12 -16.92
CA ALA A 72 5.33 -11.05 -17.66
C ALA A 72 6.75 -11.47 -18.07
N THR A 73 7.05 -11.38 -19.37
CA THR A 73 8.36 -11.78 -19.93
C THR A 73 9.50 -10.84 -19.53
N LYS A 74 9.19 -9.59 -19.20
CA LYS A 74 10.13 -8.59 -18.70
C LYS A 74 9.63 -8.09 -17.36
N GLN A 75 10.44 -8.28 -16.32
CA GLN A 75 10.11 -7.89 -14.95
C GLN A 75 10.53 -6.43 -14.69
N PRO A 76 9.83 -5.72 -13.78
CA PRO A 76 10.03 -4.29 -13.57
C PRO A 76 11.39 -3.94 -12.96
N VAL A 77 11.97 -2.87 -13.50
CA VAL A 77 13.13 -2.15 -12.98
C VAL A 77 12.72 -0.71 -12.72
N LEU A 78 12.92 -0.25 -11.50
CA LEU A 78 12.55 1.07 -11.01
C LEU A 78 13.83 1.92 -10.84
N THR A 79 13.95 2.94 -11.70
CA THR A 79 15.09 3.87 -11.76
C THR A 79 14.71 5.31 -11.43
N VAL A 80 13.43 5.55 -11.10
CA VAL A 80 12.87 6.86 -10.78
C VAL A 80 12.06 6.80 -9.49
N SER A 81 11.60 7.94 -9.00
CA SER A 81 10.59 7.98 -7.93
C SER A 81 9.22 7.54 -8.46
N ALA A 82 8.57 6.61 -7.77
CA ALA A 82 7.23 6.13 -8.08
C ALA A 82 6.38 5.95 -6.81
N LEU A 83 5.06 5.98 -7.01
CA LEU A 83 4.06 5.77 -5.97
C LEU A 83 3.26 4.51 -6.27
N ALA A 84 2.82 3.83 -5.21
CA ALA A 84 1.77 2.83 -5.28
C ALA A 84 0.99 2.84 -3.95
N GLY A 85 -0.23 2.30 -3.96
CA GLY A 85 -0.95 1.98 -2.73
C GLY A 85 -0.31 0.78 -2.06
N SER A 86 -0.35 -0.37 -2.73
CA SER A 86 0.31 -1.59 -2.28
C SER A 86 1.03 -2.28 -3.44
N VAL A 87 1.97 -3.17 -3.15
CA VAL A 87 2.69 -3.97 -4.15
C VAL A 87 2.63 -5.45 -3.79
N GLU A 88 2.27 -6.26 -4.78
CA GLU A 88 2.46 -7.71 -4.78
C GLU A 88 3.56 -8.09 -5.77
N VAL A 89 4.57 -8.82 -5.33
CA VAL A 89 5.48 -9.55 -6.22
C VAL A 89 5.18 -11.03 -6.08
N GLN A 90 4.58 -11.62 -7.11
CA GLN A 90 4.15 -13.02 -7.07
C GLN A 90 5.34 -13.98 -7.18
N SER A 91 5.11 -15.24 -6.79
CA SER A 91 6.10 -16.30 -6.92
C SER A 91 6.54 -16.44 -8.37
N GLY A 92 7.86 -16.49 -8.60
CA GLY A 92 8.47 -16.50 -9.94
C GLY A 92 8.60 -15.13 -10.61
N ALA A 93 8.03 -14.06 -10.03
CA ALA A 93 8.20 -12.70 -10.50
C ALA A 93 9.38 -11.99 -9.80
N SER A 94 9.81 -10.85 -10.34
CA SER A 94 10.86 -10.05 -9.71
C SER A 94 10.62 -8.55 -9.77
N LEU A 95 11.20 -7.81 -8.81
CA LEU A 95 11.22 -6.35 -8.80
C LEU A 95 12.63 -5.87 -8.43
N SER A 96 13.21 -5.03 -9.29
CA SER A 96 14.48 -4.36 -9.00
C SER A 96 14.26 -2.87 -8.76
N ILE A 97 14.64 -2.38 -7.58
CA ILE A 97 14.75 -0.95 -7.28
C ILE A 97 16.23 -0.60 -7.33
N THR A 98 16.63 0.14 -8.37
CA THR A 98 18.03 0.56 -8.55
C THR A 98 18.39 1.72 -7.62
N SER A 99 19.67 2.09 -7.51
CA SER A 99 20.13 3.17 -6.63
C SER A 99 19.50 4.54 -6.90
N GLY A 100 19.10 4.83 -8.15
CA GLY A 100 18.34 6.04 -8.51
C GLY A 100 16.81 5.91 -8.28
N GLY A 101 16.35 4.72 -7.93
CA GLY A 101 14.96 4.37 -7.73
C GLY A 101 14.45 4.68 -6.32
N LYS A 102 13.20 5.14 -6.24
CA LYS A 102 12.45 5.28 -4.98
C LYS A 102 11.02 4.79 -5.16
N LEU A 103 10.61 3.79 -4.38
CA LEU A 103 9.22 3.33 -4.33
C LEU A 103 8.60 3.77 -3.01
N THR A 104 7.51 4.52 -3.07
CA THR A 104 6.74 4.92 -1.87
C THR A 104 5.36 4.26 -1.88
N LEU A 105 5.04 3.56 -0.79
CA LEU A 105 3.78 2.85 -0.61
C LEU A 105 2.92 3.51 0.46
N ASN A 106 1.73 3.99 0.10
CA ASN A 106 0.82 4.72 0.99
C ASN A 106 -0.58 4.12 1.08
N GLY A 107 -0.68 2.82 0.88
CA GLY A 107 -1.89 2.05 1.09
C GLY A 107 -1.57 0.66 1.62
N SER A 108 -2.61 -0.14 1.84
CA SER A 108 -2.45 -1.54 2.20
C SER A 108 -3.67 -2.33 1.77
N ARG A 109 -3.49 -3.63 1.54
CA ARG A 109 -4.60 -4.55 1.24
C ARG A 109 -4.35 -5.91 1.87
N ASP A 110 -5.39 -6.72 1.95
CA ASP A 110 -5.27 -8.13 2.32
C ASP A 110 -4.88 -8.95 1.09
N PHE A 111 -3.86 -9.81 1.25
CA PHE A 111 -3.36 -10.73 0.23
C PHE A 111 -3.92 -12.16 0.44
N GLY A 112 -5.12 -12.27 1.01
CA GLY A 112 -5.77 -13.55 1.32
C GLY A 112 -5.28 -14.21 2.60
N SER A 113 -4.69 -13.43 3.52
CA SER A 113 -4.15 -13.94 4.79
C SER A 113 -4.89 -13.44 6.03
N GLY A 114 -5.93 -12.60 5.85
CA GLY A 114 -6.64 -11.93 6.93
C GLY A 114 -5.82 -10.80 7.56
N GLN A 115 -4.75 -10.36 6.90
CA GLN A 115 -3.81 -9.35 7.38
C GLN A 115 -3.51 -8.37 6.26
N THR A 116 -3.61 -7.08 6.54
CA THR A 116 -3.28 -6.02 5.58
C THR A 116 -1.79 -5.68 5.64
N THR A 117 -1.17 -5.49 4.48
CA THR A 117 0.21 -5.00 4.33
C THR A 117 0.33 -4.10 3.12
N ALA A 118 1.33 -3.21 3.10
CA ALA A 118 1.64 -2.39 1.93
C ALA A 118 2.47 -3.16 0.90
N PHE A 119 3.47 -3.90 1.36
CA PHE A 119 4.33 -4.70 0.51
C PHE A 119 4.14 -6.18 0.82
N TYR A 120 3.85 -6.99 -0.20
CA TYR A 120 3.82 -8.44 -0.11
C TYR A 120 4.67 -9.03 -1.24
N THR A 121 5.56 -9.95 -0.92
CA THR A 121 6.30 -10.69 -1.95
C THR A 121 6.37 -12.17 -1.62
N SER A 122 6.15 -13.00 -2.63
CA SER A 122 6.55 -14.40 -2.69
C SER A 122 7.55 -14.67 -3.83
N GLY A 123 7.99 -13.62 -4.53
CA GLY A 123 9.02 -13.65 -5.57
C GLY A 123 10.36 -13.07 -5.10
N THR A 124 11.11 -12.49 -6.03
CA THR A 124 12.44 -11.92 -5.76
C THR A 124 12.43 -10.40 -5.82
N VAL A 125 12.86 -9.75 -4.74
CA VAL A 125 13.01 -8.30 -4.68
C VAL A 125 14.47 -7.95 -4.40
N THR A 126 15.03 -7.07 -5.23
CA THR A 126 16.35 -6.47 -5.01
C THR A 126 16.18 -4.98 -4.86
N ASN A 127 16.51 -4.46 -3.69
CA ASN A 127 16.47 -3.03 -3.40
C ASN A 127 17.88 -2.48 -3.18
N ALA A 128 18.37 -1.70 -4.15
CA ALA A 128 19.59 -0.89 -4.05
C ALA A 128 19.27 0.62 -3.92
N GLY A 129 18.01 1.01 -4.08
CA GLY A 129 17.51 2.38 -3.88
C GLY A 129 16.66 2.49 -2.61
N GLN A 130 15.57 3.26 -2.67
CA GLN A 130 14.73 3.54 -1.52
C GLN A 130 13.37 2.82 -1.59
N LEU A 131 12.98 2.18 -0.48
CA LEU A 131 11.63 1.66 -0.28
C LEU A 131 11.00 2.33 0.96
N VAL A 132 10.07 3.25 0.72
CA VAL A 132 9.38 4.00 1.75
C VAL A 132 7.99 3.43 1.94
N ILE A 133 7.59 3.15 3.19
CA ILE A 133 6.31 2.52 3.50
C ILE A 133 5.57 3.36 4.53
N GLY A 134 4.42 3.91 4.13
CA GLY A 134 3.48 4.58 5.02
C GLY A 134 3.97 5.93 5.52
N ASN A 135 4.50 6.78 4.63
CA ASN A 135 4.93 8.12 5.03
C ASN A 135 3.75 9.11 5.16
N THR A 136 2.64 8.87 4.47
CA THR A 136 1.44 9.74 4.53
C THR A 136 0.17 9.00 4.93
N SER A 137 0.21 7.69 5.13
CA SER A 137 -0.98 6.87 5.39
C SER A 137 -0.65 5.59 6.14
N ALA A 138 -1.63 5.04 6.87
CA ALA A 138 -1.48 3.77 7.56
C ALA A 138 -1.36 2.60 6.56
N VAL A 139 -0.44 1.68 6.84
CA VAL A 139 -0.04 0.60 5.91
C VAL A 139 -0.51 -0.79 6.35
N GLY A 140 -1.54 -0.83 7.19
CA GLY A 140 -2.11 -2.08 7.67
C GLY A 140 -1.36 -2.65 8.87
N ARG A 141 -1.54 -3.96 9.10
CA ARG A 141 -0.97 -4.65 10.28
C ARG A 141 0.55 -4.80 10.21
N TYR A 142 1.10 -4.89 9.01
CA TYR A 142 2.54 -4.94 8.73
C TYR A 142 2.86 -3.99 7.58
N GLY A 143 4.06 -3.40 7.56
CA GLY A 143 4.51 -2.65 6.40
C GLY A 143 4.91 -3.54 5.23
N LEU A 144 5.58 -4.66 5.54
CA LEU A 144 6.13 -5.59 4.56
C LEU A 144 5.99 -7.03 5.05
N ILE A 145 5.51 -7.91 4.17
CA ILE A 145 5.51 -9.37 4.34
C ILE A 145 6.34 -9.98 3.21
N ASN A 146 7.39 -10.71 3.56
CA ASN A 146 8.21 -11.45 2.62
C ASN A 146 8.05 -12.96 2.85
N LYS A 147 7.65 -13.67 1.80
CA LYS A 147 7.59 -15.13 1.67
C LYS A 147 8.49 -15.66 0.54
N GLY A 148 9.32 -14.80 -0.04
CA GLY A 148 10.31 -15.11 -1.08
C GLY A 148 11.68 -14.54 -0.71
N SER A 149 12.41 -14.06 -1.71
CA SER A 149 13.74 -13.45 -1.51
C SER A 149 13.65 -11.94 -1.51
N PHE A 150 14.24 -11.30 -0.50
CA PHE A 150 14.35 -9.85 -0.41
C PHE A 150 15.80 -9.49 -0.08
N SER A 151 16.51 -8.88 -1.03
CA SER A 151 17.86 -8.34 -0.81
C SER A 151 17.82 -6.84 -0.72
N ASN A 152 18.49 -6.30 0.29
CA ASN A 152 18.59 -4.87 0.55
C ASN A 152 20.07 -4.47 0.46
N GLU A 153 20.50 -4.06 -0.73
CA GLU A 153 21.91 -3.81 -1.02
C GLU A 153 22.38 -2.52 -0.34
N THR A 154 23.47 -2.62 0.41
CA THR A 154 24.04 -1.55 1.24
C THR A 154 24.55 -0.39 0.40
N GLY A 155 23.84 0.75 0.45
CA GLY A 155 24.26 1.98 -0.21
C GLY A 155 23.17 3.01 -0.47
N GLY A 156 21.89 2.59 -0.54
CA GLY A 156 20.76 3.49 -0.80
C GLY A 156 19.47 3.18 -0.02
N ALA A 157 19.46 2.09 0.75
CA ALA A 157 18.24 1.54 1.30
C ALA A 157 17.86 2.08 2.68
N SER A 158 16.88 2.99 2.69
CA SER A 158 16.11 3.32 3.89
C SER A 158 14.78 2.60 3.82
N LEU A 159 14.56 1.61 4.69
CA LEU A 159 13.21 1.10 5.00
C LEU A 159 12.65 1.99 6.12
N SER A 160 11.78 2.93 5.77
CA SER A 160 11.20 3.89 6.72
C SER A 160 9.70 3.66 6.86
N THR A 161 9.24 3.49 8.10
CA THR A 161 7.84 3.50 8.52
C THR A 161 7.59 4.77 9.33
N ASP A 162 7.16 5.87 8.69
CA ASP A 162 7.08 7.19 9.35
C ASP A 162 5.64 7.55 9.73
N GLN A 163 5.07 6.83 10.70
CA GLN A 163 3.81 7.20 11.34
C GLN A 163 3.93 7.12 12.87
N PRO A 164 3.73 8.24 13.61
CA PRO A 164 3.87 8.28 15.07
C PRO A 164 2.77 7.50 15.83
N ALA A 165 1.73 7.00 15.15
CA ALA A 165 0.63 6.24 15.75
C ALA A 165 0.67 4.72 15.47
N MET A 166 1.66 4.23 14.73
CA MET A 166 1.84 2.78 14.51
C MET A 166 3.10 2.33 15.23
N VAL A 167 2.88 1.62 16.35
CA VAL A 167 3.93 0.88 17.06
C VAL A 167 4.74 0.11 16.02
N CYS A 168 6.05 0.37 15.96
CA CYS A 168 7.02 -0.35 15.15
C CYS A 168 6.87 -1.86 15.41
N LYS A 169 6.06 -2.53 14.59
CA LYS A 169 5.76 -3.95 14.74
C LYS A 169 6.23 -4.70 13.51
N THR A 170 7.54 -4.97 13.58
CA THR A 170 8.19 -6.17 13.05
C THR A 170 8.23 -6.31 11.53
N VAL A 171 9.41 -6.06 10.95
CA VAL A 171 9.83 -6.68 9.68
C VAL A 171 10.03 -8.17 9.98
N LEU A 172 9.11 -9.03 9.54
CA LEU A 172 9.32 -10.49 9.57
C LEU A 172 10.17 -10.87 8.36
N LEU A 173 11.50 -10.82 8.50
CA LEU A 173 12.39 -11.56 7.59
C LEU A 173 12.29 -13.03 8.00
N GLN A 174 11.62 -13.87 7.20
CA GLN A 174 11.89 -15.31 7.28
C GLN A 174 13.30 -15.51 6.75
N GLU A 175 14.25 -15.80 7.65
CA GLU A 175 15.55 -16.32 7.26
C GLU A 175 15.31 -17.57 6.41
N SER A 176 15.84 -17.58 5.20
CA SER A 176 15.77 -18.73 4.30
C SER A 176 16.47 -19.92 4.96
N TYR A 177 15.69 -20.86 5.49
CA TYR A 177 16.20 -22.17 5.91
C TYR A 177 16.52 -22.98 4.65
N SER A 178 17.81 -23.11 4.32
CA SER A 178 18.30 -24.12 3.39
C SER A 178 18.82 -25.31 4.19
N PRO A 179 18.25 -26.53 4.09
CA PRO A 179 18.68 -27.68 4.88
C PRO A 179 20.02 -28.29 4.43
N THR A 180 20.73 -27.71 3.47
CA THR A 180 21.97 -28.28 2.94
C THR A 180 23.07 -27.23 2.82
N GLN A 181 24.15 -27.50 3.55
CA GLN A 181 25.44 -26.80 3.65
C GLN A 181 25.52 -25.68 4.69
N GLY A 182 26.04 -26.06 5.87
CA GLY A 182 26.36 -25.15 6.95
C GLY A 182 27.42 -24.13 6.56
N LYS A 183 27.01 -22.86 6.60
CA LYS A 183 27.81 -21.68 6.96
C LYS A 183 26.82 -20.55 7.21
N SER A 184 26.49 -20.31 8.47
CA SER A 184 25.79 -19.08 8.87
C SER A 184 26.79 -17.92 8.73
N SER A 185 26.57 -17.04 7.76
CA SER A 185 27.24 -15.74 7.74
C SER A 185 26.64 -14.88 8.85
N SER A 186 27.50 -14.58 9.81
CA SER A 186 27.28 -13.85 11.05
C SER A 186 26.72 -12.43 10.86
N GLY A 187 25.67 -12.14 11.63
CA GLY A 187 25.51 -10.89 12.37
C GLY A 187 25.01 -9.67 11.60
N LEU A 188 23.81 -9.18 11.96
CA LEU A 188 23.56 -7.77 12.28
C LEU A 188 22.20 -7.67 13.02
N THR A 189 22.21 -7.90 14.33
CA THR A 189 21.15 -7.43 15.22
C THR A 189 21.33 -5.91 15.37
N GLN A 190 20.60 -5.10 14.60
CA GLN A 190 20.47 -3.68 14.95
C GLN A 190 19.41 -3.53 16.05
N ARG A 191 19.89 -3.52 17.29
CA ARG A 191 19.18 -2.91 18.42
C ARG A 191 19.08 -1.42 18.14
N TRP A 192 17.86 -0.89 18.15
CA TRP A 192 17.64 0.54 18.36
C TRP A 192 17.51 0.73 19.87
N GLU A 193 18.47 1.41 20.48
CA GLU A 193 18.38 1.81 21.89
C GLU A 193 17.56 3.11 22.02
N SER A 194 16.62 3.04 22.97
CA SER A 194 15.67 4.02 23.55
C SER A 194 15.20 5.21 22.71
#